data_AF-A0A4Y8RAA6-F1
#
_entry.id   AF-A0A4Y8RAA6-F1
#
_cell.length_a   1.000
_cell.length_b   1.000
_cell.length_c   1.000
_cell.angle_alpha   90.00
_cell.angle_beta   90.00
_cell.angle_gamma   90.00
#
_symmetry.space_group_name_H-M   'P 1'
#
loop_
_entity.id
_entity.type
_entity.pdbx_description
1 polymer ?
#
loop_
_entity_poly.entity_id
_entity_poly.type
_entity_poly.pdbx_seq_one_letter_code
_entity_poly.pdbx_strand_id
1 'polypeptide(L)'
;MTFEAWLQSRLTAHGFACGPIDGVVGPITTAAIRAFEAAKALPVDGMADEAVVSALRQSSSRVDPKTAAAVEHREVPEAEVQKIALVGNTWPRQSGVPAFYGAVGTRQTRIEVPFDMVLAWSKTTRVKTMTLHEKVAASATRVLQRAAQTYSAADRAALGIDLFGGSLNVRRMRGGSAWSMHAWGIAIDFDPERNQLKWGVPQARLSHSDALPFWQAFEAEGWLSLGRARNYDFMHVQAARL
;
A
#
# COMPACT_ATOMS: atom_id res chain seq x y z
N MET A 1 -15.84 0.51 10.95
CA MET A 1 -15.78 -0.58 9.95
C MET A 1 -16.89 -1.56 10.29
N THR A 2 -17.74 -1.94 9.32
CA THR A 2 -18.79 -2.96 9.53
C THR A 2 -18.17 -4.35 9.61
N PHE A 3 -18.96 -5.35 9.99
CA PHE A 3 -18.49 -6.75 10.04
C PHE A 3 -18.09 -7.24 8.65
N GLU A 4 -18.84 -6.87 7.61
CA GLU A 4 -18.63 -7.26 6.22
C GLU A 4 -17.35 -6.63 5.67
N ALA A 5 -17.14 -5.35 5.96
CA ALA A 5 -15.90 -4.66 5.59
C ALA A 5 -14.69 -5.24 6.33
N TRP A 6 -14.87 -5.63 7.60
CA TRP A 6 -13.83 -6.34 8.34
C TRP A 6 -13.52 -7.70 7.71
N LEU A 7 -14.54 -8.49 7.39
CA LEU A 7 -14.44 -9.80 6.75
C LEU A 7 -13.67 -9.71 5.42
N GLN A 8 -14.09 -8.79 4.55
CA GLN A 8 -13.41 -8.52 3.28
C GLN A 8 -11.95 -8.13 3.47
N SER A 9 -11.68 -7.24 4.43
CA SER A 9 -10.31 -6.84 4.78
C SER A 9 -9.47 -8.02 5.24
N ARG A 10 -10.01 -8.94 6.04
CA ARG A 10 -9.27 -10.10 6.54
C ARG A 10 -9.07 -11.17 5.48
N LEU A 11 -10.08 -11.46 4.66
CA LEU A 11 -9.95 -12.38 3.53
C LEU A 11 -8.82 -11.94 2.61
N THR A 12 -8.82 -10.64 2.25
CA THR A 12 -7.76 -10.03 1.45
C THR A 12 -6.40 -10.15 2.13
N ALA A 13 -6.31 -9.87 3.43
CA ALA A 13 -5.07 -10.00 4.19
C ALA A 13 -4.52 -11.44 4.21
N HIS A 14 -5.39 -12.44 4.25
CA HIS A 14 -5.03 -13.87 4.19
C HIS A 14 -4.78 -14.40 2.77
N GLY A 15 -4.84 -13.53 1.75
CA GLY A 15 -4.58 -13.88 0.35
C GLY A 15 -5.80 -14.34 -0.44
N PHE A 16 -7.01 -14.15 0.09
CA PHE A 16 -8.28 -14.50 -0.55
C PHE A 16 -8.98 -13.22 -1.01
N ALA A 17 -8.83 -12.91 -2.29
CA ALA A 17 -9.35 -11.67 -2.88
C ALA A 17 -10.88 -11.65 -2.87
N CYS A 18 -11.48 -10.77 -2.07
CA CYS A 18 -12.93 -10.66 -1.90
C CYS A 18 -13.57 -9.50 -2.68
N GLY A 19 -12.80 -8.80 -3.52
CA GLY A 19 -13.22 -7.56 -4.17
C GLY A 19 -13.00 -6.32 -3.29
N PRO A 20 -13.68 -5.19 -3.58
CA PRO A 20 -13.62 -3.98 -2.78
C PRO A 20 -14.00 -4.22 -1.30
N ILE A 21 -13.39 -3.47 -0.38
CA ILE A 21 -13.80 -3.45 1.03
C ILE A 21 -14.94 -2.43 1.17
N ASP A 22 -16.09 -2.77 0.60
CA ASP A 22 -17.28 -1.93 0.51
C ASP A 22 -18.37 -2.30 1.54
N GLY A 23 -18.17 -3.39 2.28
CA GLY A 23 -19.14 -3.92 3.24
C GLY A 23 -20.30 -4.68 2.59
N VAL A 24 -20.22 -5.02 1.31
CA VAL A 24 -21.23 -5.79 0.57
C VAL A 24 -20.72 -7.20 0.30
N VAL A 25 -21.30 -8.19 0.97
CA VAL A 25 -20.97 -9.61 0.73
C VAL A 25 -21.63 -10.08 -0.56
N GLY A 26 -20.97 -9.81 -1.69
CA GLY A 26 -21.37 -10.27 -3.02
C GLY A 26 -20.73 -11.60 -3.43
N PRO A 27 -20.98 -12.07 -4.66
CA PRO A 27 -20.46 -13.35 -5.16
C PRO A 27 -18.93 -13.49 -5.06
N ILE A 28 -18.19 -12.39 -5.22
CA ILE A 28 -16.71 -12.37 -5.11
C ILE A 28 -16.29 -12.58 -3.65
N THR A 29 -16.94 -11.90 -2.69
CA THR A 29 -16.66 -12.10 -1.27
C THR A 29 -17.02 -13.53 -0.83
N THR A 30 -18.16 -14.06 -1.27
CA THR A 30 -18.54 -15.46 -0.99
C THR A 30 -17.55 -16.46 -1.59
N ALA A 31 -17.05 -16.23 -2.81
CA ALA A 31 -16.02 -17.08 -3.41
C ALA A 31 -14.70 -17.02 -2.61
N ALA A 32 -14.30 -15.84 -2.12
CA ALA A 32 -13.13 -15.69 -1.26
C ALA A 32 -13.28 -16.41 0.08
N ILE A 33 -14.48 -16.39 0.69
CA ILE A 33 -14.79 -17.15 1.91
C ILE A 33 -14.61 -18.65 1.63
N ARG A 34 -15.20 -19.16 0.55
CA ARG A 34 -15.07 -20.59 0.17
C ARG A 34 -13.64 -21.03 -0.06
N ALA A 35 -12.84 -20.17 -0.71
CA ALA A 35 -11.43 -20.43 -0.92
C ALA A 35 -10.64 -20.43 0.40
N PHE A 36 -10.96 -19.51 1.31
CA PHE A 36 -10.36 -19.45 2.65
C PHE A 36 -10.71 -20.70 3.48
N GLU A 37 -11.98 -21.10 3.48
CA GLU A 37 -12.46 -22.31 4.14
C GLU A 37 -11.69 -23.54 3.66
N ALA A 38 -11.60 -23.73 2.34
CA ALA A 38 -10.88 -24.85 1.74
C ALA A 38 -9.39 -24.85 2.15
N ALA A 39 -8.74 -23.68 2.13
CA ALA A 39 -7.33 -23.55 2.48
C ALA A 39 -7.04 -23.77 3.98
N LYS A 40 -8.03 -23.56 4.85
CA LYS A 40 -7.94 -23.80 6.29
C LYS A 40 -8.51 -25.14 6.72
N ALA A 41 -8.90 -25.99 5.76
CA ALA A 41 -9.56 -27.27 6.00
C ALA A 41 -10.84 -27.13 6.87
N LEU A 42 -11.58 -26.05 6.65
CA LEU A 42 -12.89 -25.79 7.24
C LEU A 42 -14.01 -26.29 6.30
N PRO A 43 -15.25 -26.48 6.80
CA PRO A 43 -16.40 -26.74 5.94
C PRO A 43 -16.57 -25.64 4.88
N VAL A 44 -16.75 -26.01 3.62
CA VAL A 44 -16.82 -25.06 2.49
C VAL A 44 -18.28 -24.72 2.17
N ASP A 45 -18.89 -23.83 2.94
CA ASP A 45 -20.27 -23.39 2.75
C ASP A 45 -20.37 -21.92 2.31
N GLY A 46 -19.27 -21.17 2.34
CA GLY A 46 -19.19 -19.76 1.94
C GLY A 46 -19.78 -18.80 2.98
N MET A 47 -19.94 -19.25 4.23
CA MET A 47 -20.48 -18.46 5.33
C MET A 47 -19.35 -18.04 6.28
N ALA A 48 -19.32 -16.76 6.66
CA ALA A 48 -18.37 -16.26 7.64
C ALA A 48 -18.80 -16.62 9.07
N ASP A 49 -18.83 -17.92 9.37
CA ASP A 49 -19.17 -18.47 10.68
C ASP A 49 -18.07 -18.21 11.73
N GLU A 50 -18.29 -18.68 12.96
CA GLU A 50 -17.34 -18.46 14.05
C GLU A 50 -15.95 -19.08 13.76
N ALA A 51 -15.89 -20.20 13.07
CA ALA A 51 -14.63 -20.86 12.72
C ALA A 51 -13.84 -20.06 11.67
N VAL A 52 -14.52 -19.59 10.62
CA VAL A 52 -13.94 -18.70 9.60
C VAL A 52 -13.48 -17.39 10.23
N VAL A 53 -14.31 -16.75 11.06
CA VAL A 53 -13.97 -15.52 11.77
C VAL A 53 -12.76 -15.71 12.70
N SER A 54 -12.73 -16.81 13.45
CA SER A 54 -11.62 -17.14 14.34
C SER A 54 -10.31 -17.35 13.57
N ALA A 55 -10.35 -18.09 12.47
CA ALA A 55 -9.19 -18.31 11.61
C ALA A 55 -8.74 -17.00 10.93
N LEU A 56 -9.67 -16.15 10.50
CA LEU A 56 -9.37 -14.85 9.91
C LEU A 56 -8.75 -13.89 10.93
N ARG A 57 -9.03 -14.00 12.23
CA ARG A 57 -8.37 -13.20 13.28
C ARG A 57 -6.89 -13.58 13.47
N GLN A 58 -6.46 -14.76 13.05
CA GLN A 58 -5.06 -15.17 13.13
C GLN A 58 -4.19 -14.39 12.12
N SER A 59 -2.88 -14.31 12.37
CA SER A 59 -1.93 -13.62 11.48
C SER A 59 -1.89 -14.27 10.09
N SER A 60 -1.90 -13.47 9.03
CA SER A 60 -1.84 -13.93 7.63
C SER A 60 -0.44 -14.37 7.19
N SER A 61 0.56 -14.27 8.07
CA SER A 61 1.99 -14.49 7.79
C SER A 61 2.39 -15.96 7.55
N ARG A 62 1.49 -16.85 7.11
CA ARG A 62 1.78 -18.25 6.79
C ARG A 62 1.00 -18.72 5.55
N VAL A 63 1.26 -18.10 4.41
CA VAL A 63 0.94 -18.72 3.11
C VAL A 63 2.27 -19.01 2.44
N ASP A 64 2.58 -20.30 2.28
CA ASP A 64 3.79 -20.75 1.59
C ASP A 64 3.77 -20.26 0.13
N PRO A 65 4.91 -19.83 -0.45
CA PRO A 65 4.99 -19.33 -1.82
C PRO A 65 4.39 -20.26 -2.88
N LYS A 66 4.47 -21.59 -2.70
CA LYS A 66 3.82 -22.56 -3.60
C LYS A 66 2.30 -22.54 -3.49
N THR A 67 1.77 -22.32 -2.29
CA THR A 67 0.33 -22.23 -2.05
C THR A 67 -0.21 -20.90 -2.60
N ALA A 68 0.54 -19.82 -2.45
CA ALA A 68 0.21 -18.51 -3.03
C ALA A 68 0.20 -18.51 -4.58
N ALA A 69 0.99 -19.39 -5.21
CA ALA A 69 1.07 -19.53 -6.66
C ALA A 69 0.02 -20.48 -7.27
N ALA A 70 -0.60 -21.35 -6.45
CA ALA A 70 -1.52 -22.39 -6.90
C ALA A 70 -3.00 -21.99 -6.92
N VAL A 71 -3.34 -20.80 -6.41
CA VAL A 71 -4.73 -20.31 -6.40
C VAL A 71 -5.03 -19.57 -7.70
N GLU A 72 -5.73 -20.24 -8.63
CA GLU A 72 -6.38 -19.62 -9.78
C GLU A 72 -7.38 -18.56 -9.29
N HIS A 73 -7.41 -17.38 -9.94
CA HIS A 73 -8.20 -16.20 -9.55
C HIS A 73 -7.78 -15.46 -8.26
N ARG A 74 -6.50 -15.48 -7.89
CA ARG A 74 -5.88 -14.55 -6.92
C ARG A 74 -6.05 -13.06 -7.31
N GLU A 75 -6.15 -12.78 -8.60
CA GLU A 75 -6.29 -11.43 -9.12
C GLU A 75 -7.77 -11.08 -9.28
N VAL A 76 -8.25 -10.12 -8.47
CA VAL A 76 -9.34 -9.27 -8.94
C VAL A 76 -8.85 -8.70 -10.28
N PRO A 77 -9.59 -8.87 -11.41
CA PRO A 77 -9.15 -8.33 -12.68
C PRO A 77 -8.76 -6.87 -12.48
N GLU A 78 -7.59 -6.46 -12.96
CA GLU A 78 -7.08 -5.10 -12.77
C GLU A 78 -8.14 -4.04 -13.13
N ALA A 79 -9.00 -4.36 -14.09
CA ALA A 79 -10.18 -3.60 -14.52
C ALA A 79 -11.26 -3.38 -13.45
N GLU A 80 -11.49 -4.32 -12.52
CA GLU A 80 -12.43 -4.19 -11.40
C GLU A 80 -11.84 -3.36 -10.25
N VAL A 81 -10.52 -3.49 -10.02
CA VAL A 81 -9.78 -2.68 -9.04
C VAL A 81 -9.67 -1.22 -9.48
N GLN A 82 -9.51 -0.97 -10.78
CA GLN A 82 -9.50 0.37 -11.38
C GLN A 82 -10.85 1.11 -11.25
N LYS A 83 -11.95 0.42 -10.85
CA LYS A 83 -13.25 1.05 -10.57
C LYS A 83 -13.32 1.70 -9.18
N ILE A 84 -12.37 1.46 -8.27
CA ILE A 84 -12.19 2.30 -7.08
C ILE A 84 -11.97 3.72 -7.60
N ALA A 85 -12.85 4.65 -7.24
CA ALA A 85 -12.88 6.00 -7.82
C ALA A 85 -11.49 6.67 -7.76
N LEU A 86 -10.74 6.57 -8.86
CA LEU A 86 -9.53 7.35 -9.07
C LEU A 86 -9.96 8.81 -9.09
N VAL A 87 -9.53 9.58 -8.10
CA VAL A 87 -9.77 11.03 -8.09
C VAL A 87 -9.09 11.58 -9.36
N GLY A 88 -9.87 12.20 -10.24
CA GLY A 88 -9.40 12.67 -11.53
C GLY A 88 -8.17 13.56 -11.40
N ASN A 89 -7.09 13.22 -12.12
CA ASN A 89 -5.89 14.02 -12.38
C ASN A 89 -5.47 15.06 -11.31
N THR A 90 -5.40 14.67 -10.03
CA THR A 90 -5.07 15.55 -8.90
C THR A 90 -3.64 16.11 -8.99
N TRP A 91 -2.70 15.32 -9.50
CA TRP A 91 -1.27 15.64 -9.49
C TRP A 91 -0.72 15.98 -10.88
N PRO A 92 0.26 16.90 -10.98
CA PRO A 92 0.87 17.27 -12.26
C PRO A 92 1.67 16.10 -12.85
N ARG A 93 1.97 16.17 -14.16
CA ARG A 93 3.09 15.37 -14.72
C ARG A 93 4.41 15.83 -14.10
N GLN A 94 5.43 14.99 -14.10
CA GLN A 94 6.77 15.32 -13.57
C GLN A 94 7.33 16.61 -14.17
N SER A 95 7.10 16.87 -15.48
CA SER A 95 7.50 18.11 -16.15
C SER A 95 6.80 19.37 -15.60
N GLY A 96 5.60 19.24 -15.03
CA GLY A 96 4.82 20.32 -14.44
C GLY A 96 5.04 20.53 -12.94
N VAL A 97 5.85 19.69 -12.28
CA VAL A 97 6.12 19.78 -10.83
C VAL A 97 6.61 21.16 -10.40
N PRO A 98 7.58 21.81 -11.08
CA PRO A 98 8.04 23.14 -10.68
C PRO A 98 6.94 24.20 -10.75
N ALA A 99 6.06 24.14 -11.75
CA ALA A 99 4.96 25.09 -11.89
C ALA A 99 3.87 24.88 -10.82
N PHE A 100 3.60 23.62 -10.47
CA PHE A 100 2.53 23.27 -9.54
C PHE A 100 2.93 23.36 -8.07
N TYR A 101 4.13 22.85 -7.72
CA TYR A 101 4.65 22.80 -6.35
C TYR A 101 5.68 23.89 -6.05
N GLY A 102 6.20 24.60 -7.06
CA GLY A 102 7.19 25.68 -6.94
C GLY A 102 8.63 25.22 -6.74
N ALA A 103 9.40 26.01 -5.98
CA ALA A 103 10.80 25.73 -5.73
C ALA A 103 10.98 24.53 -4.80
N VAL A 104 12.02 23.74 -5.05
CA VAL A 104 12.41 22.61 -4.20
C VAL A 104 12.66 23.06 -2.75
N GLY A 105 12.34 22.20 -1.78
CA GLY A 105 12.56 22.47 -0.36
C GLY A 105 11.67 23.54 0.27
N THR A 106 10.74 24.13 -0.50
CA THR A 106 9.81 25.15 0.01
C THR A 106 8.44 24.57 0.32
N ARG A 107 7.61 25.30 1.09
CA ARG A 107 6.21 24.92 1.42
C ARG A 107 6.05 23.53 2.05
N GLN A 108 6.97 23.21 2.95
CA GLN A 108 6.93 21.97 3.70
C GLN A 108 6.05 22.14 4.94
N THR A 109 5.32 21.09 5.29
CA THR A 109 4.59 20.93 6.54
C THR A 109 4.91 19.57 7.14
N ARG A 110 4.41 19.30 8.34
CA ARG A 110 4.50 17.99 9.00
C ARG A 110 3.12 17.39 9.18
N ILE A 111 3.00 16.10 8.89
CA ILE A 111 1.83 15.30 9.25
C ILE A 111 2.20 14.35 10.38
N GLU A 112 1.21 13.98 11.19
CA GLU A 112 1.35 12.90 12.17
C GLU A 112 1.27 11.54 11.48
N VAL A 113 2.07 10.58 11.96
CA VAL A 113 2.00 9.19 11.52
C VAL A 113 1.08 8.41 12.48
N PRO A 114 -0.03 7.81 12.01
CA PRO A 114 -1.09 7.25 12.86
C PRO A 114 -0.80 5.84 13.39
N PHE A 115 0.44 5.36 13.28
CA PHE A 115 0.88 4.06 13.80
C PHE A 115 2.38 4.10 14.12
N ASP A 116 2.86 3.10 14.86
CA ASP A 116 4.28 2.95 15.15
C ASP A 116 5.08 2.75 13.85
N MET A 117 5.88 3.75 13.51
CA MET A 117 6.80 3.76 12.38
C MET A 117 8.22 4.02 12.88
N VAL A 118 9.22 3.46 12.22
CA VAL A 118 10.64 3.61 12.57
C VAL A 118 11.48 3.92 11.32
N LEU A 119 12.67 4.49 11.51
CA LEU A 119 13.61 4.70 10.40
C LEU A 119 14.11 3.35 9.88
N ALA A 120 14.12 3.18 8.56
CA ALA A 120 14.58 1.93 7.94
C ALA A 120 16.04 1.59 8.29
N TRP A 121 16.92 2.60 8.42
CA TRP A 121 18.32 2.46 8.81
C TRP A 121 18.58 2.53 10.32
N SER A 122 17.54 2.79 11.13
CA SER A 122 17.63 2.83 12.59
C SER A 122 16.29 2.45 13.20
N LYS A 123 16.04 1.12 13.29
CA LYS A 123 14.75 0.54 13.71
C LYS A 123 14.39 0.84 15.19
N THR A 124 15.28 1.47 15.94
CA THR A 124 15.03 2.00 17.29
C THR A 124 14.53 3.45 17.29
N THR A 125 14.71 4.18 16.18
CA THR A 125 14.31 5.58 16.05
C THR A 125 12.88 5.69 15.55
N ARG A 126 11.98 6.13 16.43
CA ARG A 126 10.55 6.32 16.13
C ARG A 126 10.33 7.53 15.20
N VAL A 127 9.47 7.36 14.20
CA VAL A 127 9.02 8.40 13.28
C VAL A 127 7.58 8.77 13.64
N LYS A 128 7.41 9.82 14.43
CA LYS A 128 6.07 10.31 14.84
C LYS A 128 5.46 11.29 13.84
N THR A 129 6.30 11.94 13.04
CA THR A 129 5.88 12.91 12.03
C THR A 129 6.62 12.68 10.73
N MET A 130 5.98 13.06 9.62
CA MET A 130 6.55 12.99 8.27
C MET A 130 6.51 14.38 7.64
N THR A 131 7.64 14.85 7.11
CA THR A 131 7.73 16.15 6.44
C THR A 131 7.34 16.00 4.96
N LEU A 132 6.39 16.79 4.49
CA LEU A 132 5.86 16.74 3.12
C LEU A 132 5.50 18.14 2.62
N HIS A 133 5.27 18.30 1.32
CA HIS A 133 4.70 19.53 0.76
C HIS A 133 3.27 19.75 1.30
N GLU A 134 2.91 21.00 1.61
CA GLU A 134 1.59 21.35 2.17
C GLU A 134 0.41 20.83 1.32
N LYS A 135 0.53 20.91 -0.02
CA LYS A 135 -0.46 20.41 -0.98
C LYS A 135 -0.75 18.90 -0.89
N VAL A 136 0.22 18.10 -0.45
CA VAL A 136 0.07 16.63 -0.41
C VAL A 136 -0.20 16.11 1.01
N ALA A 137 -0.05 16.96 2.02
CA ALA A 137 -0.14 16.59 3.43
C ALA A 137 -1.47 15.91 3.79
N ALA A 138 -2.60 16.56 3.48
CA ALA A 138 -3.92 16.00 3.79
C ALA A 138 -4.19 14.66 3.09
N SER A 139 -3.68 14.52 1.86
CA SER A 139 -3.78 13.29 1.08
C SER A 139 -2.95 12.16 1.71
N ALA A 140 -1.67 12.40 2.01
CA ALA A 140 -0.81 11.44 2.69
C ALA A 140 -1.34 11.03 4.07
N THR A 141 -1.93 11.96 4.84
CA THR A 141 -2.59 11.63 6.11
C THR A 141 -3.71 10.61 5.93
N ARG A 142 -4.59 10.79 4.93
CA ARG A 142 -5.67 9.82 4.65
C ARG A 142 -5.12 8.46 4.23
N VAL A 143 -4.06 8.42 3.42
CA VAL A 143 -3.38 7.17 3.04
C VAL A 143 -2.86 6.44 4.29
N LEU A 144 -2.10 7.13 5.14
CA LEU A 144 -1.52 6.52 6.34
C LEU A 144 -2.60 6.06 7.33
N GLN A 145 -3.68 6.82 7.48
CA GLN A 145 -4.84 6.42 8.29
C GLN A 145 -5.51 5.16 7.72
N ARG A 146 -5.70 5.08 6.41
CA ARG A 146 -6.24 3.88 5.75
C ARG A 146 -5.32 2.68 5.97
N ALA A 147 -4.01 2.84 5.79
CA ALA A 147 -3.05 1.78 6.10
C ALA A 147 -3.10 1.34 7.57
N ALA A 148 -3.30 2.28 8.50
CA ALA A 148 -3.46 1.97 9.93
C ALA A 148 -4.71 1.13 10.22
N GLN A 149 -5.80 1.40 9.48
CA GLN A 149 -7.10 0.71 9.62
C GLN A 149 -7.12 -0.65 8.93
N THR A 150 -6.43 -0.79 7.79
CA THR A 150 -6.40 -2.02 6.99
C THR A 150 -5.48 -3.08 7.59
N TYR A 151 -4.32 -2.68 8.09
CA TYR A 151 -3.30 -3.60 8.58
C TYR A 151 -3.23 -3.58 10.10
N SER A 152 -2.99 -4.73 10.73
CA SER A 152 -2.59 -4.74 12.15
C SER A 152 -1.14 -4.24 12.32
N ALA A 153 -0.69 -4.02 13.55
CA ALA A 153 0.72 -3.68 13.79
C ALA A 153 1.68 -4.77 13.32
N ALA A 154 1.32 -6.04 13.50
CA ALA A 154 2.10 -7.18 13.03
C ALA A 154 2.14 -7.24 11.50
N ASP A 155 1.01 -6.99 10.83
CA ASP A 155 0.95 -6.97 9.36
C ASP A 155 1.84 -5.85 8.81
N ARG A 156 1.76 -4.64 9.38
CA ARG A 156 2.61 -3.51 8.97
C ARG A 156 4.10 -3.84 9.05
N ALA A 157 4.53 -4.45 10.15
CA ALA A 157 5.92 -4.89 10.34
C ALA A 157 6.34 -5.99 9.36
N ALA A 158 5.46 -6.96 9.11
CA ALA A 158 5.73 -8.03 8.15
C ALA A 158 5.84 -7.52 6.70
N LEU A 159 5.00 -6.57 6.32
CA LEU A 159 5.05 -5.89 5.02
C LEU A 159 6.24 -4.93 4.90
N GLY A 160 6.64 -4.30 6.00
CA GLY A 160 7.67 -3.23 6.02
C GLY A 160 7.11 -1.83 5.80
N ILE A 161 5.79 -1.64 5.81
CA ILE A 161 5.19 -0.31 5.63
C ILE A 161 5.30 0.58 6.89
N ASP A 162 5.86 0.03 7.97
CA ASP A 162 6.33 0.76 9.16
C ASP A 162 7.83 1.13 9.11
N LEU A 163 8.55 0.76 8.03
CA LEU A 163 9.96 1.12 7.81
C LEU A 163 10.05 2.34 6.90
N PHE A 164 10.32 3.50 7.49
CA PHE A 164 10.38 4.77 6.78
C PHE A 164 11.73 4.97 6.06
N GLY A 165 11.69 5.10 4.73
CA GLY A 165 12.84 5.39 3.87
C GLY A 165 13.09 6.89 3.64
N GLY A 166 12.12 7.75 3.95
CA GLY A 166 12.23 9.20 3.83
C GLY A 166 11.12 9.81 2.97
N SER A 167 10.95 11.13 3.08
CA SER A 167 9.93 11.88 2.32
C SER A 167 10.39 13.24 1.78
N LEU A 168 11.51 13.77 2.28
CA LEU A 168 12.11 15.02 1.82
C LEU A 168 13.63 14.88 1.76
N ASN A 169 14.19 15.13 0.57
CA ASN A 169 15.63 15.23 0.36
C ASN A 169 15.91 16.12 -0.86
N VAL A 170 16.35 17.36 -0.61
CA VAL A 170 16.59 18.36 -1.64
C VAL A 170 17.90 18.05 -2.38
N ARG A 171 17.80 17.21 -3.41
CA ARG A 171 18.94 16.79 -4.22
C ARG A 171 18.58 16.55 -5.69
N ARG A 172 19.59 16.69 -6.55
CA ARG A 172 19.51 16.21 -7.94
C ARG A 172 19.53 14.68 -7.97
N MET A 173 18.96 14.12 -9.04
CA MET A 173 19.05 12.69 -9.33
C MET A 173 20.50 12.32 -9.68
N ARG A 174 20.92 11.11 -9.29
CA ARG A 174 22.27 10.62 -9.59
C ARG A 174 22.42 10.49 -11.11
N GLY A 175 23.51 11.06 -11.66
CA GLY A 175 23.82 10.96 -13.09
C GLY A 175 23.01 11.89 -14.00
N GLY A 176 22.31 12.90 -13.44
CA GLY A 176 21.56 13.87 -14.24
C GLY A 176 21.39 15.21 -13.56
N SER A 177 20.77 16.14 -14.29
CA SER A 177 20.44 17.48 -13.79
C SER A 177 18.99 17.60 -13.33
N ALA A 178 18.16 16.56 -13.41
CA ALA A 178 16.80 16.61 -12.88
C ALA A 178 16.79 16.62 -11.33
N TRP A 179 15.84 17.32 -10.74
CA TRP A 179 15.58 17.23 -9.29
C TRP A 179 14.82 15.94 -8.97
N SER A 180 15.13 15.32 -7.82
CA SER A 180 14.34 14.20 -7.30
C SER A 180 12.92 14.65 -6.93
N MET A 181 11.92 13.79 -7.04
CA MET A 181 10.58 14.08 -6.51
C MET A 181 10.59 14.31 -5.00
N HIS A 182 11.51 13.65 -4.28
CA HIS A 182 11.78 13.94 -2.86
C HIS A 182 12.24 15.38 -2.61
N ALA A 183 12.75 16.10 -3.60
CA ALA A 183 13.21 17.48 -3.41
C ALA A 183 12.07 18.46 -3.16
N TRP A 184 10.83 18.11 -3.53
CA TRP A 184 9.65 18.91 -3.23
C TRP A 184 8.88 18.43 -2.00
N GLY A 185 9.25 17.30 -1.38
CA GLY A 185 8.44 16.70 -0.31
C GLY A 185 7.16 16.05 -0.84
N ILE A 186 7.16 15.56 -2.08
CA ILE A 186 6.00 14.96 -2.75
C ILE A 186 6.19 13.47 -3.05
N ALA A 187 7.20 12.85 -2.43
CA ALA A 187 7.48 11.43 -2.56
C ALA A 187 7.73 10.82 -1.20
N ILE A 188 7.50 9.51 -1.07
CA ILE A 188 7.70 8.76 0.17
C ILE A 188 8.32 7.42 -0.20
N ASP A 189 9.35 7.02 0.55
CA ASP A 189 9.98 5.70 0.41
C ASP A 189 9.65 4.81 1.61
N PHE A 190 9.33 3.54 1.36
CA PHE A 190 9.06 2.51 2.37
C PHE A 190 9.94 1.28 2.17
N ASP A 191 10.48 0.73 3.26
CA ASP A 191 11.27 -0.51 3.27
C ASP A 191 12.35 -0.60 2.16
N PRO A 192 13.31 0.35 2.12
CA PRO A 192 14.33 0.42 1.07
C PRO A 192 15.26 -0.81 1.04
N GLU A 193 15.39 -1.53 2.15
CA GLU A 193 16.26 -2.72 2.26
C GLU A 193 15.74 -3.88 1.40
N ARG A 194 14.41 -4.09 1.37
CA ARG A 194 13.75 -5.20 0.65
C ARG A 194 13.05 -4.75 -0.64
N ASN A 195 13.25 -3.51 -1.08
CA ASN A 195 12.65 -2.92 -2.28
C ASN A 195 13.63 -2.03 -3.05
N GLN A 196 14.86 -2.54 -3.25
CA GLN A 196 15.93 -1.76 -3.87
C GLN A 196 15.55 -1.24 -5.26
N LEU A 197 16.14 -0.11 -5.66
CA LEU A 197 15.80 0.66 -6.88
C LEU A 197 15.56 -0.18 -8.15
N LYS A 198 16.34 -1.26 -8.36
CA LYS A 198 16.27 -2.10 -9.56
C LYS A 198 15.43 -3.38 -9.39
N TRP A 199 14.89 -3.63 -8.19
CA TRP A 199 14.12 -4.82 -7.91
C TRP A 199 12.68 -4.62 -8.41
N GLY A 200 12.22 -5.54 -9.25
CA GLY A 200 10.83 -5.64 -9.70
C GLY A 200 10.13 -6.85 -9.09
N VAL A 201 8.98 -7.21 -9.65
CA VAL A 201 8.27 -8.46 -9.35
C VAL A 201 9.14 -9.66 -9.73
N PRO A 202 9.21 -10.74 -8.91
CA PRO A 202 8.63 -10.88 -7.57
C PRO A 202 9.61 -10.50 -6.44
N GLN A 203 10.79 -9.99 -6.78
CA GLN A 203 11.90 -9.78 -5.86
C GLN A 203 11.62 -8.68 -4.82
N ALA A 204 10.96 -7.60 -5.22
CA ALA A 204 10.61 -6.52 -4.30
C ALA A 204 9.51 -6.95 -3.32
N ARG A 205 9.72 -6.75 -2.01
CA ARG A 205 8.77 -7.17 -0.97
C ARG A 205 7.38 -6.56 -1.16
N LEU A 206 7.30 -5.28 -1.51
CA LEU A 206 6.05 -4.56 -1.71
C LEU A 206 5.41 -4.85 -3.07
N SER A 207 6.00 -5.72 -3.89
CA SER A 207 5.36 -6.20 -5.12
C SER A 207 4.34 -7.33 -4.88
N HIS A 208 4.33 -7.92 -3.68
CA HIS A 208 3.47 -9.04 -3.34
C HIS A 208 2.02 -8.58 -3.10
N SER A 209 1.05 -9.47 -3.32
CA SER A 209 -0.38 -9.11 -3.31
C SER A 209 -0.87 -8.59 -1.95
N ASP A 210 -0.24 -8.99 -0.85
CA ASP A 210 -0.61 -8.54 0.49
C ASP A 210 -0.34 -7.03 0.68
N ALA A 211 0.53 -6.43 -0.13
CA ALA A 211 0.75 -4.99 -0.22
C ALA A 211 -0.24 -4.25 -1.15
N LEU A 212 -1.15 -4.96 -1.85
CA LEU A 212 -2.10 -4.32 -2.78
C LEU A 212 -3.00 -3.27 -2.10
N PRO A 213 -3.63 -3.53 -0.93
CA PRO A 213 -4.43 -2.51 -0.24
C PRO A 213 -3.63 -1.25 0.14
N PHE A 214 -2.36 -1.40 0.50
CA PHE A 214 -1.45 -0.28 0.76
C PHE A 214 -1.27 0.60 -0.49
N TRP A 215 -1.04 -0.01 -1.65
CA TRP A 215 -0.91 0.72 -2.90
C TRP A 215 -2.21 1.37 -3.37
N GLN A 216 -3.33 0.67 -3.25
CA GLN A 216 -4.65 1.22 -3.58
C GLN A 216 -4.99 2.44 -2.72
N ALA A 217 -4.54 2.49 -1.46
CA ALA A 217 -4.73 3.66 -0.63
C ALA A 217 -4.06 4.91 -1.23
N PHE A 218 -2.85 4.76 -1.78
CA PHE A 218 -2.14 5.82 -2.51
C PHE A 218 -2.80 6.15 -3.86
N GLU A 219 -3.17 5.14 -4.64
CA GLU A 219 -3.78 5.31 -5.96
C GLU A 219 -5.15 6.01 -5.89
N ALA A 220 -5.96 5.69 -4.87
CA ALA A 220 -7.22 6.38 -4.59
C ALA A 220 -7.03 7.88 -4.29
N GLU A 221 -5.83 8.27 -3.91
CA GLU A 221 -5.42 9.65 -3.65
C GLU A 221 -4.61 10.24 -4.83
N GLY A 222 -4.56 9.54 -5.96
CA GLY A 222 -3.90 9.93 -7.20
C GLY A 222 -2.38 9.72 -7.24
N TRP A 223 -1.78 9.21 -6.16
CA TRP A 223 -0.33 8.99 -6.10
C TRP A 223 0.10 7.85 -7.03
N LEU A 224 1.34 7.93 -7.51
CA LEU A 224 1.91 6.98 -8.44
C LEU A 224 3.07 6.21 -7.79
N SER A 225 2.99 4.88 -7.78
CA SER A 225 4.12 3.99 -7.49
C SER A 225 4.88 3.67 -8.78
N LEU A 226 6.20 3.87 -8.80
CA LEU A 226 7.05 3.45 -9.92
C LEU A 226 7.10 1.92 -10.04
N GLY A 227 7.08 1.22 -8.91
CA GLY A 227 7.04 -0.24 -8.86
C GLY A 227 5.83 -0.78 -9.62
N ARG A 228 4.66 -0.22 -9.37
CA ARG A 228 3.42 -0.66 -10.03
C ARG A 228 3.33 -0.22 -11.49
N ALA A 229 3.75 1.00 -11.79
CA ALA A 229 3.62 1.56 -13.14
C ALA A 229 4.70 1.07 -14.12
N ARG A 230 5.88 0.69 -13.63
CA ARG A 230 7.08 0.42 -14.44
C ARG A 230 7.90 -0.79 -13.99
N ASN A 231 7.49 -1.50 -12.94
CA ASN A 231 8.17 -2.68 -12.41
C ASN A 231 9.61 -2.42 -11.88
N TYR A 232 9.85 -1.27 -11.27
CA TYR A 232 11.09 -0.95 -10.56
C TYR A 232 10.83 0.06 -9.45
N ASP A 233 11.70 0.12 -8.43
CA ASP A 233 11.60 1.11 -7.34
C ASP A 233 10.29 0.98 -6.52
N PHE A 234 9.97 -0.24 -6.09
CA PHE A 234 8.77 -0.53 -5.29
C PHE A 234 8.76 0.14 -3.91
N MET A 235 9.88 0.67 -3.42
CA MET A 235 9.86 1.50 -2.21
C MET A 235 9.18 2.85 -2.45
N HIS A 236 9.18 3.34 -3.68
CA HIS A 236 8.89 4.73 -4.03
C HIS A 236 7.43 4.96 -4.45
N VAL A 237 6.84 6.02 -3.90
CA VAL A 237 5.56 6.57 -4.34
C VAL A 237 5.61 8.09 -4.41
N GLN A 238 4.96 8.68 -5.42
CA GLN A 238 5.03 10.12 -5.69
C GLN A 238 3.68 10.74 -6.06
N ALA A 239 3.43 11.95 -5.59
CA ALA A 239 2.31 12.80 -6.00
C ALA A 239 2.66 13.57 -7.30
N ALA A 240 3.07 12.83 -8.33
CA ALA A 240 3.34 13.31 -9.68
C ALA A 240 3.24 12.16 -10.69
N ARG A 241 2.69 12.42 -11.88
CA ARG A 241 2.52 11.41 -12.94
C ARG A 241 3.71 11.40 -13.91
N LEU A 242 3.93 10.28 -14.60
CA LEU A 242 4.95 10.16 -15.64
C LEU A 242 4.68 11.07 -16.86
#